data_AF-A0A072PDD2-F1
#
_entry.id   AF-A0A072PDD2-F1
#
_cell.length_a   1.000
_cell.length_b   1.000
_cell.length_c   1.000
_cell.angle_alpha   90.00
_cell.angle_beta   90.00
_cell.angle_gamma   90.00
#
_symmetry.space_group_name_H-M   'P 1'
#
loop_
_entity.id
_entity.type
_entity.pdbx_description
1 polymer ?
#
loop_
_entity_poly.entity_id
_entity_poly.type
_entity_poly.pdbx_seq_one_letter_code
_entity_poly.pdbx_strand_id
1 'polypeptide(L)'
;MFDFPTAVHKAEYNIVKKPVGKKSGKPIEPAHKLEISLEGDSFTKEKYGIFLNYQLQIHHDPASRWGESAFKRFLCSGLDRKVLKISGNTLKLGSYHQCYRIDGKLVAVGVLDLLPHAVSSVYLFYDPEYQHWDWGKISALQEIALAVEARYEYYYMGYYIHSCIKMRYKASFSPTHFLDPESLDWNLFDDNYRKQLDQRQYVSPSRDRETAPAAADSDDEDAEIPEGSLFDYNIPGVLTKEEVEKLDLDHWRLVVRDTLIELEDLRGWEDWKVDDPGSIKGIAAEVIAATGPKLLNNSALVLF
;
A
#
# COMPACT_ATOMS: atom_id res chain seq x y z
N MET A 1 -1.76 -32.42 -5.82
CA MET A 1 -1.94 -31.09 -5.20
C MET A 1 -0.66 -30.76 -4.46
N PHE A 2 -0.11 -29.55 -4.61
CA PHE A 2 1.13 -29.14 -3.94
C PHE A 2 0.83 -28.84 -2.47
N ASP A 3 1.55 -29.49 -1.55
CA ASP A 3 1.43 -29.25 -0.10
C ASP A 3 2.36 -28.09 0.29
N PHE A 4 1.80 -26.88 0.29
CA PHE A 4 2.54 -25.65 0.51
C PHE A 4 3.15 -25.53 1.92
N PRO A 5 2.38 -25.70 3.03
CA PRO A 5 2.97 -25.60 4.37
C PRO A 5 4.12 -26.58 4.58
N THR A 6 3.94 -27.85 4.19
CA THR A 6 5.01 -28.85 4.31
C THR A 6 6.26 -28.46 3.49
N ALA A 7 6.08 -27.86 2.31
CA ALA A 7 7.20 -27.41 1.49
C ALA A 7 7.96 -26.24 2.13
N VAL A 8 7.25 -25.27 2.73
CA VAL A 8 7.82 -24.11 3.43
C VAL A 8 8.64 -24.54 4.65
N HIS A 9 8.10 -25.46 5.46
CA HIS A 9 8.74 -25.91 6.69
C HIS A 9 9.88 -26.93 6.46
N LYS A 10 10.04 -27.46 5.24
CA LYS A 10 11.00 -28.54 4.93
C LYS A 10 12.46 -28.21 5.23
N ALA A 11 12.82 -26.93 5.24
CA ALA A 11 14.19 -26.47 5.52
C ALA A 11 14.47 -26.31 7.03
N GLU A 12 13.44 -26.31 7.88
CA GLU A 12 13.61 -26.13 9.32
C GLU A 12 14.28 -27.34 9.94
N TYR A 13 15.15 -27.10 10.92
CA TYR A 13 16.05 -28.11 11.49
C TYR A 13 15.32 -29.33 12.07
N ASN A 14 14.12 -29.13 12.63
CA ASN A 14 13.31 -30.20 13.22
C ASN A 14 12.56 -31.05 12.17
N ILE A 15 12.50 -30.58 10.92
CA ILE A 15 11.70 -31.17 9.83
C ILE A 15 12.58 -31.68 8.69
N VAL A 16 13.73 -31.04 8.47
CA VAL A 16 14.66 -31.39 7.40
C VAL A 16 15.06 -32.86 7.46
N LYS A 17 14.99 -33.54 6.32
CA LYS A 17 15.34 -34.96 6.22
C LYS A 17 16.83 -35.15 6.50
N LYS A 18 17.15 -36.02 7.45
CA LYS A 18 18.52 -36.39 7.82
C LYS A 18 18.86 -37.78 7.27
N PRO A 19 19.39 -37.89 6.03
CA PRO A 19 19.71 -39.18 5.44
C PRO A 19 20.79 -39.89 6.26
N VAL A 20 20.76 -41.22 6.27
CA VAL A 20 21.74 -42.02 7.02
C VAL A 20 23.03 -42.15 6.22
N GLY A 21 24.16 -41.82 6.84
CA GLY A 21 25.47 -41.95 6.22
C GLY A 21 25.84 -43.41 5.97
N LYS A 22 26.12 -43.78 4.71
CA LYS A 22 26.46 -45.16 4.31
C LYS A 22 27.62 -45.78 5.08
N LYS A 23 28.57 -44.96 5.56
CA LYS A 23 29.75 -45.41 6.33
C LYS A 23 29.56 -45.35 7.85
N SER A 24 28.84 -44.34 8.35
CA SER A 24 28.68 -44.12 9.79
C SER A 24 27.46 -44.85 10.39
N GLY A 25 26.47 -45.20 9.56
CA GLY A 25 25.17 -45.70 10.01
C GLY A 25 24.34 -44.68 10.80
N LYS A 26 24.80 -43.43 10.90
CA LYS A 26 24.15 -42.35 11.66
C LYS A 26 23.48 -41.34 10.73
N PRO A 27 22.39 -40.66 11.17
CA PRO A 27 21.84 -39.52 10.44
C PRO A 27 22.91 -38.46 10.19
N ILE A 28 22.94 -37.92 8.98
CA ILE A 28 23.80 -36.81 8.60
C ILE A 28 23.12 -35.53 9.08
N GLU A 29 23.83 -34.78 9.94
CA GLU A 29 23.36 -33.47 10.38
C GLU A 29 23.53 -32.44 9.25
N PRO A 30 22.55 -31.53 9.06
CA PRO A 30 22.71 -30.43 8.12
C PRO A 30 23.84 -29.51 8.59
N ALA A 31 24.48 -28.82 7.63
CA ALA A 31 25.58 -27.89 7.92
C ALA A 31 25.13 -26.72 8.81
N HIS A 32 23.86 -26.33 8.71
CA HIS A 32 23.26 -25.24 9.46
C HIS A 32 21.90 -25.65 10.04
N LYS A 33 21.50 -25.00 11.13
CA LYS A 33 20.21 -25.19 11.79
C LYS A 33 19.35 -23.96 11.61
N LEU A 34 18.32 -24.06 10.76
CA LEU A 34 17.28 -23.04 10.65
C LEU A 34 16.17 -23.32 11.66
N GLU A 35 15.88 -22.35 12.52
CA GLU A 35 14.79 -22.41 13.50
C GLU A 35 13.93 -21.15 13.36
N ILE A 36 12.61 -21.32 13.33
CA ILE A 36 11.65 -20.23 13.22
C ILE A 36 10.71 -20.29 14.41
N SER A 37 10.56 -19.18 15.12
CA SER A 37 9.71 -19.07 16.30
C SER A 37 8.77 -17.88 16.20
N LEU A 38 7.56 -18.02 16.73
CA LEU A 38 6.64 -16.91 16.90
C LEU A 38 6.67 -16.46 18.37
N GLU A 39 7.31 -15.34 18.62
CA GLU A 39 7.53 -14.76 19.94
C GLU A 39 6.64 -13.54 20.16
N GLY A 40 6.43 -13.11 21.41
CA GLY A 40 5.80 -11.81 21.66
C GLY A 40 6.62 -10.65 21.06
N ASP A 41 5.96 -9.51 20.83
CA ASP A 41 6.58 -8.27 20.36
C ASP A 41 7.52 -7.60 21.39
N SER A 42 7.90 -8.31 22.44
CA SER A 42 8.72 -7.74 23.52
C SER A 42 10.13 -7.37 23.05
N PHE A 43 10.66 -6.33 23.70
CA PHE A 43 12.02 -5.88 23.51
C PHE A 43 13.04 -6.94 23.92
N THR A 44 14.04 -7.15 23.07
CA THR A 44 15.30 -7.78 23.46
C THR A 44 16.47 -6.99 22.89
N LYS A 45 17.63 -7.05 23.55
CA LYS A 45 18.87 -6.44 23.05
C LYS A 45 19.27 -7.01 21.68
N GLU A 46 19.04 -8.30 21.46
CA GLU A 46 19.34 -8.99 20.21
C GLU A 46 18.47 -8.46 19.05
N LYS A 47 17.14 -8.38 19.24
CA LYS A 47 16.20 -7.82 18.23
C LYS A 47 16.56 -6.38 17.89
N TYR A 48 16.85 -5.56 18.91
CA TYR A 48 17.26 -4.17 18.72
C TYR A 48 18.60 -4.05 17.96
N GLY A 49 19.58 -4.91 18.26
CA GLY A 49 20.88 -4.88 17.59
C GLY A 49 20.77 -5.11 16.07
N ILE A 50 19.97 -6.09 15.65
CA ILE A 50 19.71 -6.36 14.23
C ILE A 50 18.95 -5.20 13.60
N PHE A 51 17.88 -4.72 14.26
CA PHE A 51 17.11 -3.58 13.78
C PHE A 51 18.00 -2.36 13.54
N LEU A 52 18.85 -2.00 14.51
CA LEU A 52 19.74 -0.85 14.39
C LEU A 52 20.69 -1.05 13.21
N ASN A 53 21.34 -2.22 13.10
CA ASN A 53 22.26 -2.48 12.01
C ASN A 53 21.57 -2.43 10.64
N TYR A 54 20.35 -2.97 10.54
CA TYR A 54 19.50 -2.88 9.35
C TYR A 54 19.19 -1.43 8.97
N GLN A 55 18.78 -0.59 9.93
CA GLN A 55 18.47 0.81 9.66
C GLN A 55 19.70 1.59 9.16
N LEU A 56 20.86 1.35 9.76
CA LEU A 56 22.10 2.02 9.38
C LEU A 56 22.59 1.59 7.99
N GLN A 57 22.53 0.30 7.67
CA GLN A 57 23.14 -0.24 6.44
C GLN A 57 22.19 -0.28 5.25
N ILE A 58 20.90 -0.56 5.47
CA ILE A 58 19.92 -0.75 4.39
C ILE A 58 19.08 0.52 4.15
N HIS A 59 18.75 1.24 5.22
CA HIS A 59 18.00 2.51 5.14
C HIS A 59 18.89 3.76 5.19
N HIS A 60 20.18 3.62 5.53
CA HIS A 60 21.13 4.72 5.69
C HIS A 60 20.67 5.80 6.69
N ASP A 61 19.87 5.39 7.68
CA ASP A 61 19.44 6.27 8.76
C ASP A 61 20.61 6.59 9.71
N PRO A 62 20.64 7.76 10.36
CA PRO A 62 21.64 8.05 11.38
C PRO A 62 21.34 7.32 12.69
N ALA A 63 22.38 6.84 13.38
CA ALA A 63 22.23 6.10 14.65
C ALA A 63 21.49 6.90 15.73
N SER A 64 21.60 8.23 15.71
CA SER A 64 20.90 9.13 16.63
C SER A 64 19.37 9.05 16.52
N ARG A 65 18.83 8.59 15.38
CA ARG A 65 17.40 8.38 15.17
C ARG A 65 16.86 7.18 15.96
N TRP A 66 17.69 6.16 16.19
CA TRP A 66 17.23 4.84 16.60
C TRP A 66 17.77 4.38 17.95
N GLY A 67 17.36 5.07 19.02
CA GLY A 67 17.55 4.58 20.39
C GLY A 67 16.57 3.46 20.78
N GLU A 68 16.86 2.73 21.87
CA GLU A 68 16.01 1.63 22.36
C GLU A 68 14.55 2.04 22.59
N SER A 69 14.30 3.24 23.12
CA SER A 69 12.95 3.75 23.34
C SER A 69 12.19 3.96 22.03
N ALA A 70 12.89 4.39 20.96
CA ALA A 70 12.29 4.54 19.64
C ALA A 70 11.93 3.16 19.06
N PHE A 71 12.82 2.17 19.18
CA PHE A 71 12.55 0.80 18.77
C PHE A 71 11.36 0.20 19.55
N LYS A 72 11.31 0.36 20.88
CA LYS A 72 10.19 -0.12 21.71
C LYS A 72 8.85 0.49 21.27
N ARG A 73 8.82 1.80 21.07
CA ARG A 73 7.62 2.52 20.61
C ARG A 73 7.21 2.10 19.20
N PHE A 74 8.17 1.76 18.34
CA PHE A 74 7.89 1.42 16.96
C PHE A 74 7.43 -0.04 16.80
N LEU A 75 8.09 -0.99 17.46
CA LEU A 75 7.95 -2.43 17.19
C LEU A 75 7.62 -3.28 18.43
N CYS A 76 7.48 -2.69 19.62
CA CYS A 76 7.18 -3.44 20.86
C CYS A 76 5.98 -2.92 21.64
N SER A 77 5.11 -2.17 20.98
CA SER A 77 3.90 -1.58 21.57
C SER A 77 2.70 -1.79 20.66
N GLY A 78 2.62 -3.00 20.09
CA GLY A 78 1.53 -3.40 19.23
C GLY A 78 0.27 -3.78 20.01
N LEU A 79 -0.59 -4.54 19.35
CA LEU A 79 -1.87 -5.02 19.84
C LEU A 79 -1.73 -6.01 20.99
N ASP A 80 -2.63 -5.90 21.97
CA ASP A 80 -2.72 -6.83 23.09
C ASP A 80 -2.90 -8.27 22.62
N ARG A 81 -2.03 -9.15 23.12
CA ARG A 81 -2.08 -10.56 22.77
C ARG A 81 -3.21 -11.30 23.46
N LYS A 82 -3.97 -12.06 22.69
CA LYS A 82 -5.03 -12.96 23.18
C LYS A 82 -4.91 -14.32 22.52
N VAL A 83 -5.31 -15.36 23.21
CA VAL A 83 -5.37 -16.72 22.67
C VAL A 83 -6.81 -17.21 22.81
N LEU A 84 -7.46 -17.45 21.69
CA LEU A 84 -8.82 -17.95 21.61
C LEU A 84 -8.81 -19.44 21.29
N LYS A 85 -9.76 -20.18 21.85
CA LYS A 85 -10.03 -21.56 21.47
C LYS A 85 -11.35 -21.61 20.70
N ILE A 86 -11.29 -21.91 19.41
CA ILE A 86 -12.45 -21.93 18.52
C ILE A 86 -12.54 -23.33 17.89
N SER A 87 -13.60 -24.07 18.21
CA SER A 87 -13.88 -25.40 17.65
C SER A 87 -12.68 -26.37 17.73
N GLY A 88 -11.95 -26.35 18.86
CA GLY A 88 -10.77 -27.19 19.09
C GLY A 88 -9.45 -26.62 18.55
N ASN A 89 -9.47 -25.56 17.75
CA ASN A 89 -8.28 -24.88 17.25
C ASN A 89 -7.89 -23.70 18.16
N THR A 90 -6.60 -23.40 18.19
CA THR A 90 -6.06 -22.25 18.93
C THR A 90 -5.79 -21.11 17.95
N LEU A 91 -6.48 -19.98 18.12
CA LEU A 91 -6.26 -18.76 17.35
C LEU A 91 -5.49 -17.75 18.21
N LYS A 92 -4.32 -17.33 17.75
CA LYS A 92 -3.54 -16.26 18.40
C LYS A 92 -3.99 -14.91 17.86
N LEU A 93 -4.06 -13.89 18.70
CA LEU A 93 -4.37 -12.53 18.31
C LEU A 93 -3.37 -11.58 18.97
N GLY A 94 -3.17 -10.41 18.37
CA GLY A 94 -2.26 -9.38 18.86
C GLY A 94 -0.92 -9.37 18.13
N SER A 95 0.04 -8.61 18.64
CA SER A 95 1.33 -8.41 17.97
C SER A 95 2.41 -9.41 18.41
N TYR A 96 3.14 -9.91 17.42
CA TYR A 96 4.17 -10.94 17.56
C TYR A 96 5.40 -10.62 16.68
N HIS A 97 6.52 -11.20 17.08
CA HIS A 97 7.76 -11.23 16.31
C HIS A 97 8.01 -12.66 15.82
N GLN A 98 7.95 -12.87 14.51
CA GLN A 98 8.42 -14.11 13.90
C GLN A 98 9.94 -14.02 13.73
N CYS A 99 10.65 -14.82 14.51
CA CYS A 99 12.11 -14.77 14.65
C CYS A 99 12.76 -15.91 13.86
N TYR A 100 13.74 -15.57 13.04
CA TYR A 100 14.48 -16.49 12.20
C TYR A 100 15.88 -16.67 12.76
N ARG A 101 16.25 -17.90 13.10
CA ARG A 101 17.57 -18.21 13.68
C ARG A 101 18.34 -19.18 12.82
N ILE A 102 19.62 -18.90 12.65
CA ILE A 102 20.58 -19.79 12.00
C ILE A 102 21.67 -20.10 13.02
N ASP A 103 21.83 -21.39 13.35
CA ASP A 103 22.82 -21.85 14.32
C ASP A 103 22.71 -21.12 15.67
N GLY A 104 21.47 -20.79 16.06
CA GLY A 104 21.14 -20.05 17.28
C GLY A 104 21.21 -18.52 17.17
N LYS A 105 21.88 -17.95 16.15
CA LYS A 105 21.96 -16.50 15.92
C LYS A 105 20.65 -16.00 15.32
N LEU A 106 20.02 -14.96 15.88
CA LEU A 106 18.90 -14.28 15.23
C LEU A 106 19.40 -13.54 13.99
N VAL A 107 18.73 -13.75 12.86
CA VAL A 107 19.15 -13.18 11.56
C VAL A 107 18.05 -12.38 10.88
N ALA A 108 16.78 -12.62 11.20
CA ALA A 108 15.67 -11.82 10.72
C ALA A 108 14.50 -11.83 11.70
N VAL A 109 13.68 -10.79 11.64
CA VAL A 109 12.47 -10.63 12.44
C VAL A 109 11.37 -10.05 11.57
N GLY A 110 10.30 -10.81 11.38
CA GLY A 110 9.01 -10.32 10.88
C GLY A 110 8.16 -9.82 12.04
N VAL A 111 7.65 -8.60 11.94
CA VAL A 111 6.74 -7.98 12.90
C VAL A 111 5.32 -8.14 12.38
N LEU A 112 4.52 -8.89 13.12
CA LEU A 112 3.20 -9.35 12.66
C LEU A 112 2.11 -8.91 13.63
N ASP A 113 1.00 -8.44 13.07
CA ASP A 113 -0.27 -8.30 13.78
C ASP A 113 -1.20 -9.44 13.38
N LEU A 114 -1.57 -10.27 14.35
CA LEU A 114 -2.52 -11.36 14.16
C LEU A 114 -3.91 -10.86 14.52
N LEU A 115 -4.76 -10.73 13.51
CA LEU A 115 -6.13 -10.21 13.59
C LEU A 115 -7.14 -11.35 13.47
N PRO A 116 -8.42 -11.15 13.80
CA PRO A 116 -9.42 -12.23 13.79
C PRO A 116 -9.50 -13.03 12.49
N HIS A 117 -9.28 -12.37 11.34
CA HIS A 117 -9.37 -12.98 10.01
C HIS A 117 -8.06 -12.90 9.21
N ALA A 118 -6.98 -12.34 9.78
CA ALA A 118 -5.83 -11.96 8.99
C ALA A 118 -4.48 -12.03 9.72
N VAL A 119 -3.44 -12.39 8.97
CA VAL A 119 -2.04 -12.12 9.33
C VAL A 119 -1.63 -10.83 8.65
N SER A 120 -1.21 -9.82 9.40
CA SER A 120 -0.72 -8.54 8.85
C SER A 120 0.78 -8.41 9.05
N SER A 121 1.52 -8.27 7.95
CA SER A 121 2.97 -8.03 7.95
C SER A 121 3.24 -6.54 8.12
N VAL A 122 3.63 -6.14 9.33
CA VAL A 122 3.82 -4.73 9.70
C VAL A 122 5.21 -4.24 9.30
N TYR A 123 6.24 -5.04 9.60
CA TYR A 123 7.63 -4.66 9.34
C TYR A 123 8.52 -5.88 9.23
N LEU A 124 9.62 -5.78 8.49
CA LEU A 124 10.62 -6.83 8.37
C LEU A 124 12.01 -6.19 8.46
N PHE A 125 12.86 -6.74 9.31
CA PHE A 125 14.26 -6.35 9.41
C PHE A 125 15.14 -7.59 9.58
N TYR A 126 16.36 -7.53 9.06
CA TYR A 126 17.28 -8.65 9.03
C TYR A 126 18.73 -8.17 9.14
N ASP A 127 19.61 -9.10 9.50
CA ASP A 127 21.05 -8.86 9.57
C ASP A 127 21.60 -8.66 8.14
N PRO A 128 22.20 -7.50 7.82
CA PRO A 128 22.73 -7.21 6.47
C PRO A 128 23.73 -8.24 5.93
N GLU A 129 24.38 -9.04 6.78
CA GLU A 129 25.21 -10.17 6.32
C GLU A 129 24.41 -11.17 5.45
N TYR A 130 23.10 -11.27 5.69
CA TYR A 130 22.18 -12.15 4.97
C TYR A 130 21.36 -11.41 3.90
N GLN A 131 21.73 -10.18 3.50
CA GLN A 131 20.96 -9.39 2.52
C GLN A 131 20.79 -10.07 1.15
N HIS A 132 21.67 -11.02 0.83
CA HIS A 132 21.63 -11.80 -0.41
C HIS A 132 20.48 -12.83 -0.43
N TRP A 133 19.82 -13.05 0.71
CA TRP A 133 18.61 -13.85 0.79
C TRP A 133 17.41 -12.95 0.54
N ASP A 134 16.47 -13.39 -0.30
CA ASP A 134 15.23 -12.67 -0.58
C ASP A 134 14.29 -12.70 0.64
N TRP A 135 14.66 -11.99 1.73
CA TRP A 135 13.95 -12.03 3.02
C TRP A 135 12.49 -11.67 2.89
N GLY A 136 12.14 -10.74 1.99
CA GLY A 136 10.74 -10.41 1.72
C GLY A 136 9.93 -11.60 1.21
N LYS A 137 10.52 -12.48 0.37
CA LYS A 137 9.86 -13.70 -0.10
C LYS A 137 9.87 -14.80 0.96
N ILE A 138 10.99 -14.96 1.67
CA ILE A 138 11.11 -15.96 2.74
C ILE A 138 10.07 -15.69 3.83
N SER A 139 9.95 -14.44 4.28
CA SER A 139 8.98 -14.07 5.30
C SER A 139 7.55 -14.23 4.79
N ALA A 140 7.25 -13.77 3.57
CA ALA A 140 5.94 -13.96 2.96
C ALA A 140 5.51 -15.44 2.89
N LEU A 141 6.41 -16.33 2.49
CA LEU A 141 6.10 -17.76 2.42
C LEU A 141 5.76 -18.36 3.80
N GLN A 142 6.52 -17.97 4.82
CA GLN A 142 6.30 -18.41 6.20
C GLN A 142 5.04 -17.80 6.82
N GLU A 143 4.75 -16.54 6.52
CA GLU A 143 3.55 -15.84 6.97
C GLU A 143 2.28 -16.38 6.28
N ILE A 144 2.36 -16.78 5.01
CA ILE A 144 1.29 -17.51 4.31
C ILE A 144 1.09 -18.90 4.94
N ALA A 145 2.16 -19.62 5.25
CA ALA A 145 2.06 -20.92 5.92
C ALA A 145 1.37 -20.77 7.29
N LEU A 146 1.78 -19.78 8.08
CA LEU A 146 1.12 -19.41 9.34
C LEU A 146 -0.37 -19.10 9.14
N ALA A 147 -0.73 -18.33 8.10
CA ALA A 147 -2.11 -18.01 7.78
C ALA A 147 -2.95 -19.28 7.54
N VAL A 148 -2.45 -20.19 6.70
CA VAL A 148 -3.11 -21.46 6.36
C VAL A 148 -3.26 -22.36 7.59
N GLU A 149 -2.18 -22.57 8.34
CA GLU A 149 -2.14 -23.50 9.48
C GLU A 149 -3.03 -23.06 10.63
N ALA A 150 -3.02 -21.76 10.94
CA ALA A 150 -3.83 -21.18 11.99
C ALA A 150 -5.23 -20.76 11.53
N ARG A 151 -5.56 -20.99 10.25
CA ARG A 151 -6.86 -20.70 9.60
C ARG A 151 -7.25 -19.22 9.62
N TYR A 152 -6.27 -18.33 9.42
CA TYR A 152 -6.58 -16.96 9.02
C TYR A 152 -7.04 -16.97 7.55
N GLU A 153 -7.96 -16.07 7.21
CA GLU A 153 -8.54 -15.99 5.87
C GLU A 153 -7.66 -15.20 4.90
N TYR A 154 -6.94 -14.20 5.43
CA TYR A 154 -6.17 -13.27 4.62
C TYR A 154 -4.74 -13.09 5.14
N TYR A 155 -3.83 -12.79 4.21
CA TYR A 155 -2.48 -12.33 4.51
C TYR A 155 -2.27 -10.95 3.90
N TYR A 156 -2.02 -9.95 4.75
CA TYR A 156 -1.81 -8.56 4.37
C TYR A 156 -0.32 -8.25 4.34
N MET A 157 0.23 -8.04 3.15
CA MET A 157 1.64 -7.71 2.96
C MET A 157 1.95 -6.21 3.15
N GLY A 158 0.97 -5.42 3.57
CA GLY A 158 1.05 -3.96 3.63
C GLY A 158 1.04 -3.29 2.25
N TYR A 159 1.51 -2.03 2.20
CA TYR A 159 1.48 -1.23 0.98
C TYR A 159 2.23 -1.86 -0.19
N TYR A 160 1.69 -1.62 -1.39
CA TYR A 160 2.30 -1.97 -2.66
C TYR A 160 2.43 -0.71 -3.52
N ILE A 161 3.66 -0.41 -3.94
CA ILE A 161 3.95 0.65 -4.90
C ILE A 161 4.56 -0.03 -6.12
N HIS A 162 3.86 0.00 -7.25
CA HIS A 162 4.21 -0.78 -8.43
C HIS A 162 5.60 -0.43 -9.01
N SER A 163 5.99 0.85 -8.95
CA SER A 163 7.30 1.33 -9.38
C SER A 163 8.43 1.03 -8.38
N CYS A 164 8.10 0.62 -7.14
CA CYS A 164 9.11 0.33 -6.11
C CYS A 164 9.66 -1.09 -6.27
N ILE A 165 10.92 -1.21 -6.71
CA ILE A 165 11.61 -2.50 -6.92
C ILE A 165 11.56 -3.38 -5.66
N LYS A 166 11.75 -2.78 -4.46
CA LYS A 166 11.71 -3.50 -3.17
C LYS A 166 10.33 -4.09 -2.86
N MET A 167 9.26 -3.62 -3.52
CA MET A 167 7.88 -4.09 -3.30
C MET A 167 7.33 -4.93 -4.46
N ARG A 168 7.94 -4.92 -5.65
CA ARG A 168 7.42 -5.66 -6.84
C ARG A 168 7.21 -7.15 -6.59
N TYR A 169 7.98 -7.77 -5.68
CA TYR A 169 7.82 -9.19 -5.38
C TYR A 169 6.46 -9.54 -4.76
N LYS A 170 5.80 -8.61 -4.05
CA LYS A 170 4.48 -8.84 -3.42
C LYS A 170 3.41 -9.19 -4.46
N ALA A 171 3.52 -8.59 -5.65
CA ALA A 171 2.63 -8.84 -6.78
C ALA A 171 2.87 -10.19 -7.48
N SER A 172 3.84 -11.01 -7.04
CA SER A 172 4.09 -12.35 -7.60
C SER A 172 3.30 -13.46 -6.92
N PHE A 173 2.68 -13.18 -5.77
CA PHE A 173 1.80 -14.13 -5.09
C PHE A 173 0.41 -14.07 -5.71
N SER A 174 -0.30 -15.20 -5.76
CA SER A 174 -1.64 -15.31 -6.34
C SER A 174 -2.48 -16.33 -5.56
N PRO A 175 -3.79 -16.11 -5.39
CA PRO A 175 -4.51 -14.88 -5.75
C PRO A 175 -4.12 -13.70 -4.84
N THR A 176 -4.02 -12.50 -5.42
CA THR A 176 -3.73 -11.25 -4.70
C THR A 176 -4.81 -10.23 -5.04
N HIS A 177 -5.25 -9.46 -4.05
CA HIS A 177 -6.20 -8.37 -4.24
C HIS A 177 -5.56 -7.05 -3.79
N PHE A 178 -5.81 -5.97 -4.52
CA PHE A 178 -5.43 -4.62 -4.14
C PHE A 178 -6.67 -3.81 -3.77
N LEU A 179 -6.52 -3.01 -2.71
CA LEU A 179 -7.53 -2.06 -2.29
C LEU A 179 -7.58 -0.91 -3.30
N ASP A 180 -8.73 -0.66 -3.89
CA ASP A 180 -8.98 0.49 -4.73
C ASP A 180 -8.94 1.77 -3.87
N PRO A 181 -8.08 2.76 -4.20
CA PRO A 181 -8.00 4.00 -3.43
C PRO A 181 -9.28 4.85 -3.50
N GLU A 182 -10.12 4.66 -4.53
CA GLU A 182 -11.33 5.47 -4.72
C GLU A 182 -12.56 4.81 -4.12
N SER A 183 -12.84 3.55 -4.47
CA SER A 183 -14.03 2.86 -3.95
C SER A 183 -13.82 2.15 -2.61
N LEU A 184 -12.56 1.92 -2.21
CA LEU A 184 -12.19 1.09 -1.05
C LEU A 184 -12.59 -0.39 -1.18
N ASP A 185 -12.80 -0.87 -2.41
CA ASP A 185 -13.05 -2.28 -2.69
C ASP A 185 -11.76 -3.06 -2.95
N TRP A 186 -11.74 -4.33 -2.54
CA TRP A 186 -10.66 -5.26 -2.88
C TRP A 186 -10.87 -5.82 -4.28
N ASN A 187 -10.00 -5.44 -5.22
CA ASN A 187 -10.05 -5.89 -6.61
C ASN A 187 -8.94 -6.93 -6.87
N LEU A 188 -9.26 -8.00 -7.60
CA LEU A 188 -8.29 -9.02 -7.99
C LEU A 188 -7.18 -8.37 -8.83
N PHE A 189 -5.92 -8.62 -8.44
CA PHE A 189 -4.77 -8.18 -9.20
C PHE A 189 -4.44 -9.20 -10.31
N ASP A 190 -5.16 -9.09 -11.42
CA ASP A 190 -4.99 -9.90 -12.61
C ASP A 190 -3.99 -9.27 -13.61
N ASP A 191 -3.83 -9.91 -14.78
CA ASP A 191 -2.92 -9.43 -15.82
C ASP A 191 -3.36 -8.10 -16.44
N ASN A 192 -4.67 -7.80 -16.44
CA ASN A 192 -5.16 -6.52 -16.94
C ASN A 192 -4.80 -5.39 -15.98
N TYR A 193 -5.06 -5.58 -14.69
CA TYR A 193 -4.66 -4.62 -13.66
C TYR A 193 -3.13 -4.43 -13.65
N ARG A 194 -2.36 -5.51 -13.85
CA ARG A 194 -0.89 -5.40 -13.99
C ARG A 194 -0.50 -4.50 -15.16
N LYS A 195 -1.05 -4.71 -16.35
CA LYS A 195 -0.75 -3.90 -17.54
C LYS A 195 -1.06 -2.43 -17.32
N GLN A 196 -2.20 -2.13 -16.70
CA GLN A 196 -2.57 -0.75 -16.38
C GLN A 196 -1.53 -0.09 -15.45
N LEU A 197 -1.04 -0.80 -14.43
CA LEU A 197 0.00 -0.28 -13.53
C LEU A 197 1.39 -0.20 -14.18
N ASP A 198 1.67 -1.00 -15.21
CA ASP A 198 2.90 -0.87 -16.00
C ASP A 198 2.85 0.38 -16.91
N GLN A 199 1.65 0.84 -17.32
CA GLN A 199 1.45 2.03 -18.17
C GLN A 199 1.35 3.34 -17.39
N ARG A 200 0.72 3.34 -16.21
CA ARG A 200 0.51 4.56 -15.41
C ARG A 200 0.65 4.32 -13.93
N GLN A 201 1.07 5.36 -13.21
CA GLN A 201 1.40 5.27 -11.78
C GLN A 201 0.20 5.09 -10.87
N TYR A 202 -0.98 5.54 -11.31
CA TYR A 202 -2.21 5.51 -10.53
C TYR A 202 -3.30 4.80 -11.32
N VAL A 203 -3.89 3.78 -10.72
CA VAL A 203 -4.96 2.97 -11.30
C VAL A 203 -6.04 2.78 -10.25
N SER A 204 -7.29 3.02 -10.64
CA SER A 204 -8.49 2.75 -9.84
C SER A 204 -9.45 1.95 -10.72
N PRO A 205 -9.60 0.64 -10.48
CA PRO A 205 -10.54 -0.19 -11.23
C PRO A 205 -11.98 0.32 -11.18
N SER A 206 -12.44 0.95 -10.09
CA SER A 206 -13.77 1.55 -10.02
C SER A 206 -13.92 2.68 -11.04
N ARG A 207 -12.96 3.62 -11.07
CA ARG A 207 -12.97 4.71 -12.05
C ARG A 207 -12.85 4.19 -13.48
N ASP A 208 -12.00 3.21 -13.71
CA ASP A 208 -11.80 2.63 -15.05
C ASP A 208 -13.08 1.94 -15.56
N ARG A 209 -13.87 1.32 -14.68
CA ARG A 209 -15.18 0.75 -15.04
C ARG A 209 -16.22 1.81 -15.36
N GLU A 210 -16.21 2.94 -14.64
CA GLU A 210 -17.12 4.06 -14.87
C GLU A 210 -16.79 4.85 -16.13
N THR A 211 -15.50 4.89 -16.49
CA THR A 211 -14.99 5.60 -17.67
C THR A 211 -14.88 4.71 -18.91
N ALA A 212 -15.04 3.38 -18.77
CA ALA A 212 -14.96 2.43 -19.87
C ALA A 212 -16.03 2.70 -20.96
N PRO A 213 -15.65 3.14 -22.17
CA PRO A 213 -16.54 3.11 -23.31
C PRO A 213 -16.76 1.64 -23.73
N ALA A 214 -17.93 1.33 -24.29
CA ALA A 214 -18.14 0.04 -24.95
C ALA A 214 -17.10 -0.12 -26.08
N ALA A 215 -16.07 -0.93 -25.84
CA ALA A 215 -15.01 -1.37 -26.76
C ALA A 215 -14.75 -0.45 -27.98
N ALA A 216 -13.68 0.35 -27.91
CA ALA A 216 -12.97 0.82 -29.09
C ALA A 216 -11.47 0.76 -28.81
N ASP A 217 -10.72 0.40 -29.85
CA ASP A 217 -9.31 0.05 -29.87
C ASP A 217 -8.38 1.10 -29.24
N SER A 218 -7.23 0.60 -28.81
CA SER A 218 -6.07 1.34 -28.37
C SER A 218 -5.62 2.38 -29.40
N ASP A 219 -5.30 3.58 -28.93
CA ASP A 219 -4.14 4.34 -29.39
C ASP A 219 -3.59 5.12 -28.18
N ASP A 220 -2.38 4.74 -27.76
CA ASP A 220 -1.50 5.56 -26.91
C ASP A 220 -0.90 6.64 -27.81
N GLU A 221 -1.18 7.90 -27.53
CA GLU A 221 -0.21 8.98 -27.72
C GLU A 221 -0.28 9.91 -26.50
N ASP A 222 0.88 10.33 -26.02
CA ASP A 222 1.02 11.47 -25.09
C ASP A 222 0.37 12.70 -25.74
N ALA A 223 -0.93 12.87 -25.53
CA ALA A 223 -1.64 14.06 -26.00
C ALA A 223 -1.29 15.21 -25.06
N GLU A 224 -0.54 16.19 -25.59
CA GLU A 224 -0.63 17.55 -25.07
C GLU A 224 -2.12 17.89 -24.92
N ILE A 225 -2.56 18.21 -23.70
CA ILE A 225 -3.94 18.68 -23.49
C ILE A 225 -4.09 19.91 -24.39
N PRO A 226 -4.94 19.87 -25.42
CA PRO A 226 -5.07 21.01 -26.32
C PRO A 226 -5.46 22.26 -25.52
N GLU A 227 -4.92 23.42 -25.88
CA GLU A 227 -5.42 24.67 -25.30
C GLU A 227 -6.92 24.81 -25.62
N GLY A 228 -7.75 24.97 -24.59
CA GLY A 228 -9.20 24.93 -24.72
C GLY A 228 -9.89 24.99 -23.38
N SER A 229 -11.22 25.04 -23.42
CA SER A 229 -12.06 25.10 -22.22
C SER A 229 -12.19 23.72 -21.59
N LEU A 230 -12.28 23.65 -20.26
CA LEU A 230 -12.59 22.40 -19.55
C LEU A 230 -13.86 21.74 -20.11
N PHE A 231 -14.84 22.55 -20.55
CA PHE A 231 -16.12 22.08 -21.07
C PHE A 231 -16.03 21.41 -22.45
N ASP A 232 -14.92 21.57 -23.17
CA ASP A 232 -14.67 20.88 -24.44
C ASP A 232 -14.30 19.41 -24.22
N TYR A 233 -13.84 19.08 -23.01
CA TYR A 233 -13.47 17.75 -22.58
C TYR A 233 -14.63 17.17 -21.78
N ASN A 234 -15.31 16.16 -22.34
CA ASN A 234 -16.45 15.49 -21.70
C ASN A 234 -15.99 14.60 -20.52
N ILE A 235 -15.43 15.23 -19.49
CA ILE A 235 -14.78 14.59 -18.33
C ILE A 235 -15.85 14.09 -17.35
N PRO A 236 -15.92 12.78 -17.09
CA PRO A 236 -16.89 12.23 -16.15
C PRO A 236 -16.75 12.83 -14.75
N GLY A 237 -17.86 13.31 -14.19
CA GLY A 237 -17.92 13.92 -12.85
C GLY A 237 -17.73 15.44 -12.82
N VAL A 238 -17.35 16.06 -13.93
CA VAL A 238 -17.31 17.53 -14.11
C VAL A 238 -18.69 18.00 -14.57
N LEU A 239 -19.19 19.12 -14.01
CA LEU A 239 -20.45 19.70 -14.48
C LEU A 239 -20.32 20.16 -15.94
N THR A 240 -21.37 19.93 -16.72
CA THR A 240 -21.47 20.44 -18.09
C THR A 240 -21.61 21.97 -18.09
N LYS A 241 -21.27 22.59 -19.22
CA LYS A 241 -21.47 24.04 -19.43
C LYS A 241 -22.91 24.47 -19.09
N GLU A 242 -23.90 23.72 -19.56
CA GLU A 242 -25.32 23.99 -19.31
C GLU A 242 -25.73 23.85 -17.84
N GLU A 243 -25.04 23.01 -17.07
CA GLU A 243 -25.26 22.89 -15.63
C GLU A 243 -24.64 24.05 -14.86
N VAL A 244 -23.46 24.51 -15.27
CA VAL A 244 -22.79 25.67 -14.67
C VAL A 244 -23.49 26.98 -14.99
N GLU A 245 -24.04 27.14 -16.20
CA GLU A 245 -24.84 28.32 -16.58
C GLU A 245 -26.11 28.50 -15.73
N LYS A 246 -26.56 27.45 -15.04
CA LYS A 246 -27.69 27.49 -14.10
C LYS A 246 -27.29 27.88 -12.68
N LEU A 247 -25.99 27.96 -12.39
CA LEU A 247 -25.46 28.33 -11.09
C LEU A 247 -25.27 29.84 -11.00
N ASP A 248 -25.43 30.36 -9.79
CA ASP A 248 -25.22 31.77 -9.48
C ASP A 248 -23.73 32.05 -9.26
N LEU A 249 -23.00 32.25 -10.36
CA LEU A 249 -21.60 32.67 -10.32
C LEU A 249 -21.45 34.16 -10.02
N ASP A 250 -22.47 34.96 -10.31
CA ASP A 250 -22.47 36.43 -10.21
C ASP A 250 -22.11 36.89 -8.79
N HIS A 251 -22.69 36.24 -7.79
CA HIS A 251 -22.50 36.56 -6.38
C HIS A 251 -21.36 35.78 -5.71
N TRP A 252 -20.62 34.95 -6.45
CA TRP A 252 -19.42 34.32 -5.89
C TRP A 252 -18.35 35.39 -5.68
N ARG A 253 -17.60 35.31 -4.59
CA ARG A 253 -16.70 36.40 -4.18
C ARG A 253 -15.29 36.18 -4.69
N LEU A 254 -14.67 37.21 -5.24
CA LEU A 254 -13.25 37.26 -5.59
C LEU A 254 -12.47 38.03 -4.52
N VAL A 255 -11.34 37.49 -4.09
CA VAL A 255 -10.40 38.19 -3.22
C VAL A 255 -9.46 39.06 -4.07
N VAL A 256 -9.54 40.37 -3.88
CA VAL A 256 -8.61 41.34 -4.49
C VAL A 256 -7.91 42.11 -3.38
N ARG A 257 -6.61 41.83 -3.19
CA ARG A 257 -5.84 42.30 -2.02
C ARG A 257 -6.51 41.84 -0.72
N ASP A 258 -7.05 42.77 0.07
CA ASP A 258 -7.72 42.50 1.35
C ASP A 258 -9.24 42.78 1.29
N THR A 259 -9.83 42.77 0.09
CA THR A 259 -11.26 43.07 -0.12
C THR A 259 -11.94 41.94 -0.87
N LEU A 260 -13.19 41.68 -0.52
CA LEU A 260 -14.09 40.78 -1.24
C LEU A 260 -14.97 41.61 -2.15
N ILE A 261 -14.96 41.28 -3.44
CA ILE A 261 -15.87 41.83 -4.44
C ILE A 261 -16.68 40.68 -5.03
N GLU A 262 -17.92 40.95 -5.44
CA GLU A 262 -18.71 39.95 -6.16
C GLU A 262 -18.24 39.88 -7.62
N LEU A 263 -18.35 38.73 -8.25
CA LEU A 263 -17.83 38.54 -9.60
C LEU A 263 -18.59 39.40 -10.62
N GLU A 264 -19.88 39.70 -10.39
CA GLU A 264 -20.67 40.62 -11.22
C GLU A 264 -20.14 42.05 -11.25
N ASP A 265 -19.45 42.49 -10.18
CA ASP A 265 -18.84 43.82 -10.13
C ASP A 265 -17.60 43.96 -11.05
N LEU A 266 -17.11 42.85 -11.62
CA LEU A 266 -15.97 42.87 -12.53
C LEU A 266 -16.36 43.50 -13.87
N ARG A 267 -15.53 44.46 -14.30
CA ARG A 267 -15.69 45.09 -15.60
C ARG A 267 -15.54 44.06 -16.73
N GLY A 268 -16.64 43.80 -17.44
CA GLY A 268 -16.71 42.84 -18.54
C GLY A 268 -17.32 41.49 -18.17
N TRP A 269 -17.72 41.29 -16.90
CA TRP A 269 -18.32 40.04 -16.42
C TRP A 269 -19.55 39.60 -17.23
N GLU A 270 -20.43 40.54 -17.56
CA GLU A 270 -21.65 40.26 -18.32
C GLU A 270 -21.35 39.79 -19.75
N ASP A 271 -20.26 40.27 -20.35
CA ASP A 271 -19.88 39.99 -21.73
C ASP A 271 -19.00 38.74 -21.87
N TRP A 272 -18.32 38.32 -20.80
CA TRP A 272 -17.48 37.12 -20.81
C TRP A 272 -18.31 35.85 -20.90
N LYS A 273 -17.75 34.84 -21.58
CA LYS A 273 -18.37 33.53 -21.70
C LYS A 273 -17.83 32.59 -20.63
N VAL A 274 -18.68 31.67 -20.19
CA VAL A 274 -18.30 30.63 -19.21
C VAL A 274 -17.30 29.62 -19.79
N ASP A 275 -17.20 29.50 -21.12
CA ASP A 275 -16.27 28.61 -21.82
C ASP A 275 -15.06 29.33 -22.41
N ASP A 276 -14.73 30.51 -21.91
CA ASP A 276 -13.50 31.24 -22.27
C ASP A 276 -12.46 31.13 -21.14
N PRO A 277 -11.51 30.18 -21.20
CA PRO A 277 -10.53 29.93 -20.14
C PRO A 277 -9.57 31.12 -19.91
N GLY A 278 -9.50 32.07 -20.86
CA GLY A 278 -8.72 33.30 -20.72
C GLY A 278 -9.40 34.40 -19.90
N SER A 279 -10.68 34.21 -19.55
CA SER A 279 -11.48 35.18 -18.79
C SER A 279 -11.67 34.75 -17.34
N ILE A 280 -11.88 35.70 -16.43
CA ILE A 280 -12.16 35.39 -15.02
C ILE A 280 -13.47 34.57 -14.90
N LYS A 281 -14.45 34.82 -15.78
CA LYS A 281 -15.71 34.08 -15.79
C LYS A 281 -15.51 32.62 -16.19
N GLY A 282 -14.69 32.36 -17.22
CA GLY A 282 -14.34 31.00 -17.60
C GLY A 282 -13.57 30.29 -16.51
N ILE A 283 -12.54 30.93 -15.93
CA ILE A 283 -11.80 30.35 -14.80
C ILE A 283 -12.73 30.00 -13.63
N ALA A 284 -13.63 30.90 -13.23
CA ALA A 284 -14.59 30.65 -12.17
C ALA A 284 -15.54 29.49 -12.53
N ALA A 285 -16.03 29.44 -13.77
CA ALA A 285 -16.92 28.40 -14.26
C ALA A 285 -16.22 27.03 -14.26
N GLU A 286 -14.98 26.92 -14.73
CA GLU A 286 -14.22 25.67 -14.75
C GLU A 286 -13.88 25.16 -13.35
N VAL A 287 -13.55 26.06 -12.42
CA VAL A 287 -13.31 25.69 -11.02
C VAL A 287 -14.58 25.12 -10.39
N ILE A 288 -15.73 25.76 -10.59
CA ILE A 288 -17.02 25.26 -10.07
C ILE A 288 -17.45 23.98 -10.77
N ALA A 289 -17.17 23.84 -12.07
CA ALA A 289 -17.45 22.63 -12.81
C ALA A 289 -16.71 21.42 -12.24
N ALA A 290 -15.43 21.59 -11.89
CA ALA A 290 -14.58 20.51 -11.37
C ALA A 290 -14.80 20.23 -9.88
N THR A 291 -15.17 21.24 -9.09
CA THR A 291 -15.25 21.13 -7.61
C THR A 291 -16.69 21.01 -7.07
N GLY A 292 -17.68 21.40 -7.87
CA GLY A 292 -19.10 21.30 -7.57
C GLY A 292 -19.71 22.56 -6.93
N PRO A 293 -21.05 22.67 -6.94
CA PRO A 293 -21.77 23.92 -6.64
C PRO A 293 -21.76 24.28 -5.15
N LYS A 294 -21.43 23.33 -4.26
CA LYS A 294 -21.36 23.58 -2.81
C LYS A 294 -20.32 24.65 -2.46
N LEU A 295 -19.30 24.82 -3.31
CA LEU A 295 -18.22 25.77 -3.08
C LEU A 295 -18.73 27.23 -3.10
N LEU A 296 -19.79 27.54 -3.83
CA LEU A 296 -20.34 28.90 -3.97
C LEU A 296 -20.78 29.52 -2.62
N ASN A 297 -21.25 28.71 -1.68
CA ASN A 297 -21.96 29.22 -0.49
C ASN A 297 -21.05 29.81 0.61
N ASN A 298 -19.81 29.33 0.75
CA ASN A 298 -18.93 29.69 1.88
C ASN A 298 -17.45 29.75 1.46
N SER A 299 -17.18 30.20 0.24
CA SER A 299 -15.82 30.37 -0.25
C SER A 299 -15.64 31.68 -1.01
N ALA A 300 -14.39 32.00 -1.31
CA ALA A 300 -14.02 33.06 -2.23
C ALA A 300 -12.93 32.54 -3.17
N LEU A 301 -12.97 32.99 -4.42
CA LEU A 301 -11.98 32.72 -5.43
C LEU A 301 -10.74 33.59 -5.20
N VAL A 302 -9.55 33.02 -5.38
CA VAL A 302 -8.26 33.74 -5.31
C VAL A 302 -7.53 33.46 -6.62
N LEU A 303 -7.18 34.52 -7.36
CA LEU A 303 -6.40 34.45 -8.59
C LEU A 303 -4.96 34.88 -8.29
N PHE A 304 -3.97 34.07 -8.69
CA PHE A 304 -2.54 34.32 -8.49
C PHE A 304 -1.85 34.67 -9.80
#